data_AF-A0A358QWS9-F1
#
_entry.id   AF-A0A358QWS9-F1
#
_cell.length_a   1.000
_cell.length_b   1.000
_cell.length_c   1.000
_cell.angle_alpha   90.00
_cell.angle_beta   90.00
_cell.angle_gamma   90.00
#
_symmetry.space_group_name_H-M   'P 1'
#
loop_
_entity.id
_entity.type
_entity.pdbx_description
1 polymer ?
#
loop_
_entity_poly.entity_id
_entity_poly.type
_entity_poly.pdbx_seq_one_letter_code
_entity_poly.pdbx_strand_id
1 'polypeptide(L)'
;MCEIYDFPKADDLFVMEKALECFLLSRNPAARNVMVGVLKVMLDKYNVSKLSLRQCIVCRGNQGGVRLLPRQTTQTGTCPDCGAHIYTPEIEGGRVSILSILEGEYGDVVTYGCSCGRVFGKWEEIS
;
A
#
# COMPACT_ATOMS: atom_id res chain seq x y z
N MET A 1 10.38 16.15 -30.49
CA MET A 1 9.27 15.19 -30.50
C MET A 1 8.64 15.22 -29.13
N CYS A 2 7.34 15.48 -29.01
CA CYS A 2 6.64 15.43 -27.73
C CYS A 2 6.24 13.96 -27.51
N GLU A 3 6.87 13.26 -26.56
CA GLU A 3 6.47 11.90 -26.21
C GLU A 3 5.10 11.98 -25.52
N ILE A 4 4.07 11.48 -26.22
CA ILE A 4 2.74 11.30 -25.63
C ILE A 4 2.84 10.02 -24.80
N TYR A 5 3.00 10.17 -23.48
CA TYR A 5 2.92 9.04 -22.56
C TYR A 5 1.47 8.56 -22.51
N ASP A 6 1.22 7.30 -22.87
CA ASP A 6 -0.09 6.68 -22.66
C ASP A 6 -0.45 6.81 -21.18
N PHE A 7 -1.58 7.43 -20.87
CA PHE A 7 -2.03 7.52 -19.49
C PHE A 7 -2.51 6.14 -19.01
N PRO A 8 -2.35 5.77 -17.72
CA PRO A 8 -2.87 4.53 -17.18
C PRO A 8 -4.35 4.32 -17.52
N LYS A 9 -4.68 3.18 -18.12
CA LYS A 9 -6.06 2.84 -18.43
C LYS A 9 -6.77 2.37 -17.17
N ALA A 10 -8.11 2.41 -17.21
CA ALA A 10 -8.92 1.91 -16.10
C ALA A 10 -8.58 0.45 -15.73
N ASP A 11 -8.32 -0.40 -16.73
CA ASP A 11 -7.93 -1.79 -16.52
C ASP A 11 -6.59 -1.94 -15.80
N ASP A 12 -5.63 -1.07 -16.07
CA ASP A 12 -4.32 -1.08 -15.42
C ASP A 12 -4.44 -0.70 -13.93
N LEU A 13 -5.24 0.33 -13.63
CA LEU A 13 -5.55 0.70 -12.24
C LEU A 13 -6.31 -0.43 -11.53
N PHE A 14 -7.27 -1.07 -12.21
CA PHE A 14 -8.00 -2.20 -11.68
C PHE A 14 -7.07 -3.38 -11.33
N VAL A 15 -6.11 -3.71 -12.20
CA VAL A 15 -5.11 -4.76 -11.94
C VAL A 15 -4.27 -4.43 -10.71
N MET A 16 -3.82 -3.17 -10.57
CA MET A 16 -3.08 -2.73 -9.39
C MET A 16 -3.92 -2.86 -8.10
N GLU A 17 -5.17 -2.44 -8.14
CA GLU A 17 -6.09 -2.55 -7.01
C GLU A 17 -6.37 -4.01 -6.65
N LYS A 18 -6.57 -4.88 -7.64
CA LYS A 18 -6.79 -6.31 -7.41
C LYS A 18 -5.57 -7.01 -6.84
N ALA A 19 -4.36 -6.65 -7.29
CA ALA A 19 -3.15 -7.20 -6.71
C ALA A 19 -3.01 -6.84 -5.22
N LEU A 20 -3.35 -5.60 -4.86
CA LEU A 20 -3.41 -5.15 -3.46
C LEU A 20 -4.49 -5.91 -2.68
N GLU A 21 -5.72 -5.98 -3.18
CA GLU A 21 -6.82 -6.72 -2.55
C GLU A 21 -6.48 -8.20 -2.32
N CYS A 22 -5.88 -8.88 -3.31
CA CYS A 22 -5.43 -10.27 -3.18
C CYS A 22 -4.43 -10.44 -2.04
N PHE A 23 -3.48 -9.52 -1.89
CA PHE A 23 -2.57 -9.55 -0.75
C PHE A 23 -3.32 -9.29 0.56
N LEU A 24 -4.20 -8.29 0.64
CA LEU A 24 -4.94 -7.98 1.88
C LEU A 24 -5.80 -9.15 2.35
N LEU A 25 -6.44 -9.86 1.42
CA LEU A 25 -7.29 -11.01 1.73
C LEU A 25 -6.48 -12.23 2.14
N SER A 26 -5.44 -12.58 1.36
CA SER A 26 -4.65 -13.80 1.60
C SER A 26 -3.61 -13.63 2.71
N ARG A 27 -3.09 -12.41 2.88
CA ARG A 27 -1.96 -12.03 3.74
C ARG A 27 -0.71 -12.88 3.57
N ASN A 28 -0.61 -13.53 2.41
CA ASN A 28 0.47 -14.44 2.09
C ASN A 28 1.70 -13.66 1.60
N PRO A 29 2.92 -13.96 2.08
CA PRO A 29 4.16 -13.34 1.59
C PRO A 29 4.38 -13.45 0.08
N ALA A 30 3.99 -14.58 -0.55
CA ALA A 30 4.06 -14.75 -1.99
C ALA A 30 3.11 -13.78 -2.73
N ALA A 31 1.89 -13.59 -2.20
CA ALA A 31 0.95 -12.61 -2.74
C ALA A 31 1.47 -11.18 -2.57
N ARG A 32 2.20 -10.89 -1.48
CA ARG A 32 2.88 -9.60 -1.28
C ARG A 32 3.91 -9.33 -2.38
N ASN A 33 4.74 -10.33 -2.70
CA ASN A 33 5.75 -10.19 -3.74
C ASN A 33 5.13 -9.96 -5.12
N VAL A 34 4.05 -10.69 -5.44
CA VAL A 34 3.28 -10.47 -6.67
C VAL A 34 2.69 -9.06 -6.71
N MET A 35 2.07 -8.61 -5.61
CA MET A 35 1.54 -7.25 -5.49
C MET A 35 2.63 -6.20 -5.77
N VAL A 36 3.77 -6.28 -5.08
CA VAL A 36 4.88 -5.33 -5.29
C VAL A 36 5.39 -5.36 -6.74
N GLY A 37 5.51 -6.55 -7.33
CA GLY A 37 5.90 -6.73 -8.73
C GLY A 37 4.94 -6.06 -9.71
N VAL A 38 3.64 -6.29 -9.55
CA VAL A 38 2.60 -5.65 -10.38
C VAL A 38 2.66 -4.13 -10.25
N LEU A 39 2.74 -3.61 -9.03
CA LEU A 39 2.80 -2.16 -8.79
C LEU A 39 4.05 -1.54 -9.42
N LYS A 40 5.20 -2.21 -9.33
CA LYS A 40 6.46 -1.78 -9.95
C LYS A 40 6.36 -1.75 -11.47
N VAL A 41 5.88 -2.85 -12.08
CA VAL A 41 5.73 -2.98 -13.53
C VAL A 41 4.82 -1.88 -14.08
N MET A 42 3.76 -1.50 -13.35
CA MET A 42 2.89 -0.41 -13.79
C MET A 42 3.58 0.96 -13.74
N LEU A 43 4.36 1.24 -12.68
CA LEU A 43 5.18 2.47 -12.64
C LEU A 43 6.22 2.50 -13.78
N ASP A 44 6.80 1.36 -14.13
CA ASP A 44 7.76 1.20 -15.23
C ASP A 44 7.09 1.36 -16.60
N LYS A 45 5.96 0.69 -16.83
CA LYS A 45 5.18 0.74 -18.08
C LYS A 45 4.84 2.17 -18.48
N TYR A 46 4.50 3.01 -17.51
CA TYR A 46 4.10 4.40 -17.74
C TYR A 46 5.22 5.41 -17.57
N ASN A 47 6.43 4.96 -17.22
CA ASN A 47 7.56 5.82 -16.88
C ASN A 47 7.22 6.93 -15.87
N VAL A 48 6.42 6.58 -14.85
CA VAL A 48 5.98 7.53 -13.80
C VAL A 48 6.60 7.18 -12.45
N SER A 49 6.74 8.20 -11.60
CA SER A 49 7.21 8.02 -10.22
C SER A 49 6.08 7.74 -9.24
N LYS A 50 4.82 8.03 -9.61
CA LYS A 50 3.64 7.87 -8.76
C LYS A 50 2.39 7.52 -9.57
N LEU A 51 1.55 6.67 -9.00
CA LEU A 51 0.20 6.36 -9.48
C LEU A 51 -0.79 6.40 -8.33
N SER A 52 -1.96 6.95 -8.60
CA SER A 52 -3.02 7.09 -7.61
C SER A 52 -3.99 5.92 -7.71
N LEU A 53 -4.13 5.14 -6.63
CA LEU A 53 -5.21 4.18 -6.45
C LEU A 53 -6.30 4.78 -5.55
N ARG A 54 -7.44 4.10 -5.42
CA ARG A 54 -8.57 4.55 -4.60
C ARG A 54 -8.20 4.80 -3.14
N GLN A 55 -7.40 3.91 -2.53
CA GLN A 55 -7.11 3.96 -1.08
C GLN A 55 -5.67 4.39 -0.73
N CYS A 56 -4.78 4.42 -1.71
CA CYS A 56 -3.37 4.75 -1.52
C CYS A 56 -2.76 5.36 -2.77
N ILE A 57 -1.58 5.95 -2.63
CA ILE A 57 -0.73 6.37 -3.73
C ILE A 57 0.45 5.40 -3.78
N VAL A 58 0.74 4.89 -4.96
CA VAL A 58 1.84 3.97 -5.23
C VAL A 58 2.99 4.80 -5.79
N CYS A 59 4.13 4.79 -5.12
CA CYS A 59 5.30 5.57 -5.47
C CYS A 59 6.49 4.65 -5.76
N ARG A 60 7.42 5.11 -6.59
CA ARG A 60 8.75 4.48 -6.64
C ARG A 60 9.41 4.64 -5.28
N GLY A 61 9.85 3.52 -4.72
CA GLY A 61 10.67 3.49 -3.52
C GLY A 61 12.15 3.70 -3.84
N ASN A 62 12.94 3.92 -2.80
CA ASN A 62 14.40 3.89 -2.92
C ASN A 62 14.86 2.52 -3.44
N GLN A 63 16.02 2.46 -4.10
CA GLN A 63 16.60 1.23 -4.66
C GLN A 63 15.70 0.48 -5.68
N GLY A 64 14.75 1.19 -6.30
CA GLY A 64 13.89 0.61 -7.34
C GLY A 64 12.78 -0.30 -6.82
N GLY A 65 12.43 -0.20 -5.53
CA GLY A 65 11.25 -0.81 -4.94
C GLY A 65 9.97 0.01 -5.15
N VAL A 66 8.92 -0.34 -4.42
CA VAL A 66 7.64 0.38 -4.41
C VAL A 66 7.32 0.80 -2.98
N ARG A 67 6.79 2.02 -2.82
CA ARG A 67 6.28 2.56 -1.56
C ARG A 67 4.80 2.88 -1.71
N LEU A 68 3.99 2.50 -0.73
CA LEU A 68 2.59 2.88 -0.66
C LEU A 68 2.44 4.02 0.35
N LEU A 69 1.74 5.08 -0.06
CA LEU A 69 1.37 6.20 0.80
C LEU A 69 -0.15 6.14 1.06
N PRO A 70 -0.60 6.31 2.30
CA PRO A 70 -2.01 6.21 2.62
C PRO A 70 -2.74 7.48 2.17
N ARG A 71 -3.99 7.35 1.71
CA ARG A 71 -4.84 8.52 1.44
C ARG A 71 -5.57 9.03 2.67
N GLN A 72 -5.74 8.17 3.67
CA GLN A 72 -6.43 8.50 4.92
C GLN A 72 -5.61 7.96 6.09
N THR A 73 -5.51 8.74 7.14
CA THR A 73 -4.83 8.37 8.38
C THR A 73 -5.84 8.13 9.50
N THR A 74 -5.45 7.32 10.48
CA THR A 74 -6.16 7.14 11.74
C THR A 74 -5.25 7.50 12.91
N GLN A 75 -5.84 7.97 14.00
CA GLN A 75 -5.15 8.14 15.29
C GLN A 75 -5.38 6.95 16.23
N THR A 76 -6.27 6.03 15.85
CA THR A 76 -6.61 4.86 16.67
C THR A 76 -5.64 3.71 16.44
N GLY A 77 -5.51 2.82 17.42
CA GLY A 77 -4.81 1.53 17.27
C GLY A 77 -5.60 0.47 16.50
N THR A 78 -6.57 0.89 15.66
CA THR A 78 -7.54 -0.01 15.00
C THR A 78 -7.77 0.38 13.54
N CYS A 79 -8.20 -0.60 12.74
CA CYS A 79 -8.68 -0.37 11.38
C CYS A 79 -9.93 0.55 11.43
N PRO A 80 -9.97 1.64 10.64
CA PRO A 80 -11.06 2.60 10.67
C PRO A 80 -12.38 2.06 10.10
N ASP A 81 -12.36 0.89 9.45
CA ASP A 81 -13.51 0.31 8.77
C ASP A 81 -14.13 -0.86 9.56
N CYS A 82 -13.32 -1.84 9.98
CA CYS A 82 -13.80 -3.02 10.71
C CYS A 82 -13.37 -3.10 12.18
N GLY A 83 -12.63 -2.10 12.69
CA GLY A 83 -12.21 -2.04 14.09
C GLY A 83 -11.09 -3.00 14.51
N ALA A 84 -10.56 -3.82 13.59
CA ALA A 84 -9.48 -4.76 13.91
C ALA A 84 -8.23 -4.05 14.45
N HIS A 85 -7.65 -4.56 15.54
CA HIS A 85 -6.44 -4.00 16.14
C HIS A 85 -5.21 -4.13 15.24
N ILE A 86 -4.41 -3.06 15.17
CA ILE A 86 -3.23 -2.96 14.30
C ILE A 86 -2.08 -3.85 14.80
N TYR A 87 -1.95 -4.01 16.12
CA TYR A 87 -0.82 -4.68 16.76
C TYR A 87 -1.10 -6.12 17.17
N THR A 88 -2.27 -6.67 16.86
CA THR A 88 -2.55 -8.09 17.11
C THR A 88 -1.71 -8.94 16.14
N PRO A 89 -0.86 -9.86 16.65
CA PRO A 89 -0.06 -10.74 15.80
C PRO A 89 -0.93 -11.62 14.91
N GLU A 90 -0.43 -11.99 13.74
CA GLU A 90 -1.16 -12.87 12.81
C GLU A 90 -1.47 -14.25 13.45
N ILE A 91 -0.55 -14.78 14.25
CA ILE A 91 -0.73 -16.05 15.00
C ILE A 91 -1.90 -16.00 16.00
N GLU A 92 -2.31 -14.80 16.43
CA GLU A 92 -3.44 -14.57 17.34
C GLU A 92 -4.71 -14.16 16.57
N GLY A 93 -4.72 -14.29 15.24
CA GLY A 93 -5.84 -13.87 14.41
C GLY A 93 -5.86 -12.38 14.12
N GLY A 94 -4.73 -11.68 14.29
CA GLY A 94 -4.54 -10.31 13.80
C GLY A 94 -4.94 -10.21 12.33
N ARG A 95 -5.41 -9.04 11.89
CA ARG A 95 -6.02 -8.84 10.56
C ARG A 95 -5.39 -7.73 9.73
N VAL A 96 -4.41 -7.05 10.30
CA VAL A 96 -3.75 -5.85 9.76
C VAL A 96 -2.29 -6.18 9.48
N SER A 97 -1.77 -5.68 8.36
CA SER A 97 -0.38 -5.89 7.94
C SER A 97 0.24 -4.57 7.50
N ILE A 98 1.54 -4.40 7.75
CA ILE A 98 2.30 -3.24 7.28
C ILE A 98 2.58 -3.37 5.78
N LEU A 99 2.12 -2.40 5.00
CA LEU A 99 2.36 -2.29 3.56
C LEU A 99 3.63 -1.49 3.24
N SER A 100 3.87 -0.40 3.96
CA SER A 100 5.03 0.49 3.77
C SER A 100 5.28 1.33 5.01
N ILE A 101 6.52 1.72 5.21
CA ILE A 101 6.95 2.65 6.27
C ILE A 101 7.62 3.82 5.56
N LEU A 102 7.20 5.04 5.90
CA LEU A 102 7.87 6.27 5.53
C LEU A 102 8.53 6.84 6.79
N GLU A 103 9.83 6.60 6.90
CA GLU A 103 10.64 7.07 8.02
C GLU A 103 10.78 8.59 7.98
N GLY A 104 10.66 9.23 9.15
CA GLY A 104 10.77 10.67 9.32
C GLY A 104 11.52 11.05 10.59
N GLU A 105 12.04 12.28 10.64
CA GLU A 105 12.84 12.77 11.78
C GLU A 105 12.07 12.79 13.10
N TYR A 106 10.74 12.98 13.04
CA TYR A 106 9.86 13.12 14.20
C TYR A 106 8.87 11.95 14.36
N GLY A 107 9.08 10.86 13.63
CA GLY A 107 8.19 9.71 13.61
C GLY A 107 7.95 9.16 12.21
N ASP A 108 7.41 7.96 12.19
CA ASP A 108 7.21 7.18 10.98
C ASP A 108 5.74 7.23 10.56
N VAL A 109 5.49 7.45 9.27
CA VAL A 109 4.16 7.21 8.71
C VAL A 109 4.10 5.77 8.23
N VAL A 110 3.38 4.93 8.97
CA VAL A 110 3.18 3.54 8.61
C VAL A 110 1.87 3.39 7.84
N THR A 111 1.95 2.79 6.65
CA THR A 111 0.80 2.42 5.83
C THR A 111 0.42 0.99 6.13
N TYR A 112 -0.80 0.83 6.62
CA TYR A 112 -1.41 -0.44 6.99
C TYR A 112 -2.44 -0.89 5.96
N GLY A 113 -2.56 -2.21 5.82
CA GLY A 113 -3.58 -2.88 5.03
C GLY A 113 -4.32 -3.89 5.90
N CYS A 114 -5.65 -3.84 5.91
CA CYS A 114 -6.51 -4.77 6.64
C CYS A 114 -7.15 -5.79 5.69
N SER A 115 -7.35 -7.02 6.17
CA SER A 115 -8.10 -8.07 5.46
C SER A 115 -9.55 -7.74 5.14
N CYS A 116 -10.13 -6.67 5.70
CA CYS A 116 -11.40 -6.13 5.23
C CYS A 116 -11.29 -5.35 3.90
N GLY A 117 -10.09 -5.23 3.32
CA GLY A 117 -9.81 -4.49 2.09
C GLY A 117 -9.42 -3.03 2.33
N ARG A 118 -9.30 -2.60 3.58
CA ARG A 118 -9.00 -1.20 3.94
C ARG A 118 -7.51 -0.91 3.98
N VAL A 119 -7.07 0.17 3.34
CA VAL A 119 -5.73 0.76 3.48
C VAL A 119 -5.82 2.10 4.21
N PHE A 120 -4.92 2.33 5.15
CA PHE A 120 -4.89 3.53 5.97
C PHE A 120 -3.49 3.76 6.55
N GLY A 121 -3.21 4.99 6.95
CA GLY A 121 -1.96 5.36 7.60
C GLY A 121 -2.14 5.56 9.10
N LYS A 122 -1.06 5.45 9.86
CA LYS A 122 -0.97 5.98 11.22
C LYS A 122 0.44 6.52 11.45
N TRP A 123 0.52 7.62 12.20
CA TRP A 123 1.79 8.12 12.69
C TRP A 123 2.25 7.25 13.87
N GLU A 124 3.45 6.71 13.77
CA GLU A 124 4.11 5.97 14.83
C GLU A 124 5.23 6.84 15.39
N GLU A 125 5.25 7.00 16.71
CA GLU A 125 6.34 7.69 17.38
C GLU A 125 7.57 6.77 17.43
N ILE A 126 8.76 7.32 17.18
CA ILE A 126 10.02 6.60 17.37
C ILE A 126 10.27 6.57 18.88
N SER A 127 10.05 5.40 19.50
CA SER A 127 10.33 5.14 20.91
C SER A 127 11.82 5.00 21.20
#